data_AF-A0A950P2T8-F1
#
_entry.id   AF-A0A950P2T8-F1
#
_cell.length_a   1.000
_cell.length_b   1.000
_cell.length_c   1.000
_cell.angle_alpha   90.00
_cell.angle_beta   90.00
_cell.angle_gamma   90.00
#
_symmetry.space_group_name_H-M   'P 1'
#
loop_
_entity.id
_entity.type
_entity.pdbx_description
1 polymer ?
#
loop_
_entity_poly.entity_id
_entity_poly.type
_entity_poly.pdbx_seq_one_letter_code
_entity_poly.pdbx_strand_id
1 'polypeptide(L)' 'MATEGTEHVTLSGDRSGEYVVVEERPDGSLVVAPDTSADAILRRQNMTPATIEEFEAEYGPIQPPDGEG' A
#
# COMPACT_ATOMS: atom_id res chain seq x y z
N MET A 1 16.87 11.90 27.03
CA MET A 1 16.85 11.83 25.56
C MET A 1 16.93 10.36 25.20
N ALA A 2 15.80 9.70 24.95
CA ALA A 2 15.81 8.31 24.48
C ALA A 2 16.34 8.32 23.05
N THR A 3 17.40 7.56 22.79
CA THR A 3 17.90 7.35 21.43
C THR A 3 16.87 6.50 20.71
N GLU A 4 16.16 7.10 19.76
CA GLU A 4 15.32 6.40 18.80
C GLU A 4 16.23 5.43 18.04
N GLY A 5 16.19 4.15 18.43
CA GLY A 5 17.00 3.12 17.81
C GLY A 5 16.46 2.91 16.41
N THR A 6 17.24 3.27 15.39
CA THR A 6 16.89 2.97 14.01
C THR A 6 16.97 1.45 13.84
N GLU A 7 15.83 0.78 13.95
CA GLU A 7 15.75 -0.66 13.71
C GLU A 7 15.89 -0.90 12.21
N HIS A 8 16.87 -1.72 11.81
CA HIS A 8 17.16 -2.03 10.41
C HIS A 8 16.92 -3.51 10.14
N VAL A 9 16.04 -3.83 9.20
CA VAL A 9 15.74 -5.20 8.77
C VAL A 9 16.41 -5.47 7.42
N THR A 10 17.12 -6.60 7.31
CA THR A 10 17.69 -7.08 6.04
C THR A 10 16.83 -8.21 5.49
N LEU A 11 16.26 -8.02 4.30
CA LEU A 11 15.44 -9.00 3.59
C LEU A 11 16.29 -9.66 2.50
N SER A 12 16.23 -10.99 2.37
CA SER A 12 16.92 -11.75 1.32
C SER A 12 15.92 -12.56 0.46
N GLY A 13 16.09 -12.54 -0.86
CA GLY A 13 15.21 -13.18 -1.85
C GLY A 13 14.75 -12.23 -2.97
N ASP A 14 13.94 -12.72 -3.91
CA ASP A 14 13.21 -11.87 -4.87
C ASP A 14 12.09 -11.16 -4.11
N ARG A 15 12.40 -9.99 -3.56
CA ARG A 15 11.45 -9.12 -2.88
C ARG A 15 11.54 -7.73 -3.49
N SER A 16 10.66 -7.47 -4.44
CA SER A 16 10.41 -6.11 -4.95
C SER A 16 9.28 -5.46 -4.15
N GLY A 17 9.44 -4.18 -3.80
CA GLY A 17 8.41 -3.37 -3.15
C GLY A 17 8.57 -3.18 -1.64
N GLU A 18 7.64 -2.41 -1.07
CA GLU A 18 7.56 -2.10 0.36
C GLU A 18 6.82 -3.21 1.12
N TYR A 19 7.22 -3.45 2.37
CA TYR A 19 6.65 -4.46 3.26
C TYR A 19 6.27 -3.81 4.58
N VAL A 20 5.15 -4.24 5.15
CA VAL A 20 4.65 -3.79 6.45
C VAL A 20 4.64 -4.93 7.45
N VAL A 21 4.80 -4.60 8.73
CA VAL A 21 4.63 -5.56 9.83
C VAL A 21 3.15 -5.81 10.02
N VAL A 22 2.75 -7.10 9.99
CA VAL A 22 1.36 -7.52 10.22
C VAL A 22 1.17 -8.21 11.56
N GLU A 23 2.27 -8.66 12.18
CA GLU A 23 2.25 -9.33 13.48
C GLU A 23 3.60 -9.12 14.18
N GLU A 24 3.55 -8.73 15.45
CA GLU A 24 4.67 -8.78 16.39
C GLU A 24 4.47 -9.96 17.33
N ARG A 25 5.43 -10.88 17.38
CA ARG A 25 5.33 -12.07 18.22
C ARG A 25 5.94 -11.84 19.60
N PRO A 26 5.46 -12.57 20.63
CA PRO A 26 6.03 -12.47 21.98
C PRO A 26 7.51 -12.86 22.10
N ASP A 27 8.04 -13.60 21.13
CA ASP A 27 9.46 -13.97 21.05
C ASP A 27 10.34 -12.89 20.38
N GLY A 28 9.76 -11.75 20.01
CA GLY A 28 10.44 -10.63 19.34
C GLY A 28 10.57 -10.81 17.83
N SER A 29 10.00 -11.86 17.23
CA SER A 29 9.98 -12.03 15.78
C SER A 29 8.84 -11.26 15.13
N LEU A 30 9.07 -10.80 13.89
CA LEU A 30 8.11 -10.02 13.10
C LEU A 30 7.63 -10.81 11.90
N VAL A 31 6.32 -10.79 11.65
CA VAL A 31 5.75 -11.24 10.36
C VAL A 31 5.54 -10.01 9.49
N VAL A 32 6.11 -10.05 8.29
CA VAL A 32 5.96 -8.98 7.30
C VAL A 32 5.22 -9.50 6.06
N ALA A 33 4.40 -8.64 5.47
CA ALA A 33 3.70 -8.88 4.23
C ALA A 33 3.92 -7.71 3.26
N PRO A 34 3.80 -7.91 1.93
CA PRO A 34 3.82 -6.81 0.98
C PRO A 34 2.77 -5.77 1.34
N ASP A 35 3.10 -4.49 1.20
CA ASP A 35 2.09 -3.43 1.33
C ASP A 35 1.10 -3.49 0.16
N THR A 36 -0.16 -3.75 0.47
CA THR A 36 -1.27 -3.82 -0.49
C THR A 36 -2.19 -2.60 -0.45
N SER A 37 -1.75 -1.51 0.18
CA SER A 37 -2.45 -0.22 0.09
C SER A 37 -2.51 0.25 -1.37
N ALA A 38 -3.56 1.00 -1.71
CA ALA A 38 -3.73 1.54 -3.06
C ALA A 38 -2.50 2.37 -3.47
N ASP A 39 -1.97 3.19 -2.56
CA ASP A 39 -0.76 3.98 -2.79
C ASP A 39 0.48 3.12 -3.09
N ALA A 40 0.72 2.06 -2.32
CA ALA A 40 1.85 1.16 -2.55
C ALA A 40 1.73 0.41 -3.89
N ILE A 41 0.51 -0.01 -4.25
CA ILE A 41 0.23 -0.65 -5.54
C ILE A 41 0.51 0.31 -6.69
N LEU A 42 0.01 1.56 -6.59
CA LEU A 42 0.23 2.58 -7.62
C LEU A 42 1.72 2.87 -7.80
N ARG A 43 2.48 3.07 -6.72
CA ARG A 43 3.94 3.27 -6.78
C ARG A 43 4.65 2.07 -7.43
N ARG A 44 4.30 0.85 -7.03
CA ARG A 44 4.90 -0.38 -7.57
C ARG A 44 4.68 -0.52 -9.07
N GLN A 45 3.51 -0.11 -9.57
CA GLN A 45 3.17 -0.15 -10.99
C GLN A 45 3.58 1.12 -11.75
N ASN A 46 4.23 2.07 -11.06
CA ASN A 46 4.60 3.37 -11.61
C ASN A 46 3.38 4.13 -12.21
N MET A 47 2.24 4.00 -11.52
CA MET A 47 0.94 4.59 -11.87
C MET A 47 0.61 5.76 -10.94
N THR A 48 -0.27 6.64 -11.41
CA THR A 48 -0.86 7.73 -10.63
C THR A 48 -2.38 7.57 -10.58
N PRO A 49 -3.06 8.02 -9.50
CA PRO A 49 -4.51 8.08 -9.49
C PRO A 49 -5.03 8.92 -10.66
N ALA A 50 -6.07 8.44 -11.33
CA ALA A 50 -6.76 9.23 -12.34
C ALA A 50 -7.55 10.37 -11.67
N THR A 51 -7.63 11.51 -12.36
CA THR A 51 -8.57 12.57 -12.05
C THR A 51 -10.00 12.16 -12.44
N ILE A 52 -11.00 12.86 -11.90
CA ILE A 52 -12.40 12.66 -12.31
C ILE A 52 -12.56 12.94 -13.80
N GLU A 53 -11.91 13.99 -14.31
CA GLU A 53 -11.98 14.37 -15.72
C GLU A 53 -11.43 13.28 -16.64
N GLU A 54 -10.29 12.66 -16.29
CA GLU A 54 -9.72 11.52 -17.02
C GLU A 54 -10.62 10.30 -16.94
N PHE A 55 -11.18 10.02 -15.76
CA PHE A 55 -12.11 8.90 -15.57
C PHE A 55 -13.38 9.07 -16.42
N GLU A 56 -13.99 10.26 -16.41
CA GLU A 56 -15.19 10.54 -17.18
C GLU A 56 -14.93 10.57 -18.70
N ALA A 57 -13.73 10.97 -19.12
CA ALA A 57 -13.34 10.91 -20.53
C ALA A 57 -13.23 9.46 -21.06
N GLU A 58 -12.82 8.52 -20.21
CA GLU A 58 -12.67 7.10 -20.57
C GLU A 58 -13.96 6.30 -20.38
N TYR A 59 -14.67 6.52 -19.28
CA TYR A 59 -15.80 5.68 -18.84
C TYR A 59 -17.17 6.37 -18.90
N GLY A 60 -17.21 7.66 -19.21
CA GLY A 60 -18.42 8.48 -19.16
C GLY A 60 -18.70 9.04 -17.76
N PRO A 61 -19.74 9.88 -17.63
CA PRO A 61 -20.02 10.61 -16.39
C PRO A 61 -20.35 9.68 -15.22
N ILE A 62 -19.89 10.05 -14.04
CA ILE A 62 -20.19 9.31 -12.79
C ILE A 62 -21.70 9.27 -12.59
N GLN A 63 -22.26 8.07 -12.46
CA GLN A 63 -23.69 7.88 -12.23
C GLN A 63 -24.04 8.12 -10.75
N PRO A 64 -25.25 8.60 -10.45
CA PRO A 64 -25.73 8.68 -9.08
C PRO A 64 -25.80 7.28 -8.46
N PRO A 65 -25.71 7.16 -7.11
CA PRO A 65 -25.88 5.89 -6.40
C PRO A 65 -27.22 5.23 -6.78
N ASP A 66 -27.22 3.91 -6.93
CA ASP A 66 -28.41 3.12 -7.27
C ASP A 66 -29.35 2.89 -6.08
N GLY A 67 -28.93 3.27 -4.88
CA GLY A 67 -29.71 3.14 -3.65
C GLY A 67 -29.60 1.78 -2.99
N GLU A 68 -28.68 0.91 -3.43
CA GLU A 68 -28.36 -0.33 -2.71
C GLU A 68 -27.29 -0.04 -1.64
N GLY A 69 -27.72 -0.04 -0.38
CA GLY A 69 -26.89 0.11 0.81
C GLY A 69 -27.31 -0.85 1.91
#